data_AF-A0A7J2R815-F1
#
_entry.id   AF-A0A7J2R815-F1
#
_cell.length_a   1.000
_cell.length_b   1.000
_cell.length_c   1.000
_cell.angle_alpha   90.00
_cell.angle_beta   90.00
_cell.angle_gamma   90.00
#
_symmetry.space_group_name_H-M   'P 1'
#
loop_
_entity.id
_entity.type
_entity.pdbx_description
1 polymer ?
#
loop_
_entity_poly.entity_id
_entity_poly.type
_entity_poly.pdbx_seq_one_letter_code
_entity_poly.pdbx_strand_id
1 'polypeptide(L)' 'MKSPLERRFIARSEFKLLELEEIEKFESFIIVRKDKGRYILQKVFPLSVEAKGDIWYTIIDYYEVLK' A
#
# COMPACT_ATOMS: atom_id res chain seq x y z
N MET A 1 3.96 16.78 7.06
CA MET A 1 3.01 16.77 5.91
C MET A 1 2.33 15.42 5.89
N LYS A 2 1.00 15.38 5.81
CA LYS A 2 0.25 14.14 5.62
C LYS A 2 0.50 13.62 4.21
N SER A 3 0.79 12.32 4.06
CA SER A 3 1.07 11.69 2.76
C SER A 3 -0.07 11.98 1.77
N PRO A 4 0.19 12.33 0.50
CA PRO A 4 -0.83 12.61 -0.53
C PRO A 4 -1.81 11.46 -0.81
N LEU A 5 -1.60 10.28 -0.22
CA LEU A 5 -2.46 9.11 -0.34
C LEU A 5 -3.34 8.89 0.92
N GLU A 6 -3.70 9.95 1.64
CA GLU A 6 -4.64 9.88 2.77
C GLU A 6 -5.90 9.07 2.38
N ARG A 7 -5.99 7.84 2.93
CA ARG A 7 -7.17 6.96 3.01
C ARG A 7 -7.71 6.35 1.71
N ARG A 8 -6.83 5.92 0.79
CA ARG A 8 -7.26 5.00 -0.28
C ARG A 8 -7.05 3.54 0.14
N PHE A 9 -8.05 2.70 -0.15
CA PHE A 9 -7.86 1.25 -0.21
C PHE A 9 -7.17 0.92 -1.54
N ILE A 10 -6.05 0.21 -1.47
CA ILE A 10 -5.27 -0.20 -2.62
C ILE A 10 -5.34 -1.71 -2.72
N ALA A 11 -5.89 -2.23 -3.80
CA ALA A 11 -5.86 -3.65 -4.07
C ALA A 11 -4.45 -4.06 -4.53
N ARG A 12 -3.98 -5.25 -4.16
CA ARG A 12 -2.65 -5.75 -4.59
C ARG A 12 -2.54 -5.77 -6.11
N SER A 13 -3.62 -6.11 -6.80
CA SER A 13 -3.69 -6.09 -8.26
C SER A 13 -3.46 -4.70 -8.88
N GLU A 14 -3.71 -3.61 -8.13
CA GLU A 14 -3.47 -2.24 -8.58
C GLU A 14 -2.00 -1.82 -8.49
N PHE A 15 -1.12 -2.58 -7.82
CA PHE A 15 0.27 -2.16 -7.59
C PHE A 15 1.02 -1.86 -8.88
N LYS A 16 0.85 -2.73 -9.89
CA LYS A 16 1.49 -2.54 -11.20
C LYS A 16 0.98 -1.28 -11.91
N LEU A 17 -0.32 -0.98 -11.80
CA LEU A 17 -0.94 0.22 -12.37
C LEU A 17 -0.49 1.50 -11.66
N LEU A 18 -0.22 1.40 -10.37
CA LEU A 18 0.21 2.52 -9.52
C LEU A 18 1.73 2.71 -9.47
N GLU A 19 2.48 1.85 -10.17
CA GLU A 19 3.95 1.81 -10.17
C GLU A 19 4.52 1.61 -8.76
N LEU A 20 3.86 0.76 -7.97
CA LEU A 20 4.29 0.37 -6.63
C LEU A 20 5.13 -0.90 -6.71
N GLU A 21 6.39 -0.81 -6.28
CA GLU A 21 7.29 -1.95 -6.17
C GLU A 21 7.23 -2.54 -4.76
N GLU A 22 6.97 -3.84 -4.63
CA GLU A 22 7.05 -4.55 -3.34
C GLU A 22 8.50 -4.65 -2.88
N ILE A 23 8.78 -4.25 -1.64
CA ILE A 23 10.13 -4.21 -1.08
C ILE A 23 10.27 -5.27 0.00
N GLU A 24 9.30 -5.29 0.90
CA GLU A 24 9.28 -6.23 2.01
C GLU A 24 7.85 -6.51 2.41
N LYS A 25 7.56 -7.79 2.68
CA LYS A 25 6.22 -8.27 3.00
C LYS A 25 6.20 -8.95 4.35
N PHE A 26 5.30 -8.50 5.21
CA PHE A 26 4.99 -9.10 6.50
C PHE A 26 3.57 -9.67 6.47
N GLU A 27 3.18 -10.35 7.54
CA GLU A 27 1.85 -10.95 7.65
C GLU A 27 0.72 -9.90 7.63
N SER A 28 0.93 -8.78 8.32
CA SER A 28 -0.08 -7.73 8.55
C SER A 28 0.14 -6.44 7.75
N PHE A 29 1.32 -6.25 7.16
CA PHE A 29 1.62 -5.08 6.32
C PHE A 29 2.67 -5.37 5.24
N ILE A 30 2.78 -4.48 4.27
CA ILE A 30 3.77 -4.53 3.20
C ILE A 30 4.41 -3.16 3.04
N ILE A 31 5.71 -3.13 2.75
CA ILE A 31 6.43 -1.91 2.40
C ILE A 31 6.55 -1.90 0.88
N VAL A 32 6.04 -0.84 0.26
CA VAL A 32 6.16 -0.60 -1.18
C VAL A 32 6.94 0.67 -1.47
N ARG A 33 7.51 0.76 -2.66
CA ARG A 33 8.24 1.93 -3.14
C ARG A 33 7.52 2.55 -4.32
N LYS A 34 7.55 3.88 -4.37
CA LYS A 34 7.32 4.67 -5.57
C LYS A 34 8.35 5.79 -5.61
N ASP A 35 9.12 5.90 -6.68
CA ASP A 35 10.19 6.89 -6.82
C ASP A 35 11.19 6.88 -5.63
N LYS A 36 11.22 7.97 -4.85
CA LYS A 36 12.01 8.14 -3.61
C LYS A 36 11.20 7.86 -2.34
N GLY A 37 9.89 7.65 -2.48
CA GLY A 37 8.96 7.39 -1.38
C GLY A 37 8.86 5.91 -1.03
N ARG A 38 8.71 5.65 0.27
CA ARG A 38 8.37 4.34 0.84
C ARG A 38 7.04 4.48 1.55
N TYR A 39 6.15 3.51 1.30
CA TYR A 39 4.81 3.47 1.87
C TYR A 39 4.65 2.18 2.66
N ILE A 40 4.15 2.30 3.89
CA ILE A 40 3.77 1.15 4.71
C ILE A 40 2.28 0.95 4.51
N LEU A 41 1.90 -0.17 3.90
CA LEU A 41 0.51 -0.53 3.63
C LEU A 41 0.06 -1.64 4.57
N GLN A 42 -0.92 -1.39 5.41
CA GLN A 42 -1.52 -2.39 6.29
C GLN A 42 -2.59 -3.19 5.55
N LYS A 43 -2.54 -4.51 5.67
CA LYS A 43 -3.55 -5.41 5.10
C LYS A 43 -4.90 -5.17 5.77
N VAL A 44 -5.96 -5.07 4.98
CA VAL A 44 -7.33 -4.87 5.45
C VAL A 44 -8.28 -5.86 4.79
N PHE A 45 -9.33 -6.24 5.51
CA PHE A 45 -10.39 -7.11 5.03
C PHE A 45 -11.69 -6.30 4.98
N PRO A 46 -12.05 -5.72 3.81
CA PRO A 46 -13.29 -4.96 3.71
C PRO A 46 -14.50 -5.90 3.92
N LEU A 47 -15.34 -5.59 4.91
CA LEU A 47 -16.51 -6.40 5.28
C LEU A 47 -17.59 -6.46 4.18
N SER A 48 -17.58 -5.52 3.23
CA SER A 48 -18.66 -5.33 2.24
C SER A 48 -18.21 -5.35 0.78
N VAL A 49 -16.91 -5.49 0.51
CA VAL A 49 -16.42 -5.68 -0.85
C VAL A 49 -16.29 -7.18 -1.01
N GLU A 50 -17.01 -7.77 -1.97
CA GLU A 50 -16.68 -9.11 -2.45
C GLU A 50 -15.21 -9.07 -2.88
N ALA A 51 -14.32 -9.46 -1.96
CA ALA A 51 -12.92 -9.59 -2.25
C ALA A 51 -12.85 -10.76 -3.22
N LYS A 52 -12.84 -10.45 -4.52
CA LYS A 52 -12.71 -11.40 -5.64
C LYS A 52 -11.31 -12.04 -5.62
N GLY A 53 -10.93 -12.64 -4.49
CA GLY A 53 -9.60 -13.17 -4.21
C GLY A 53 -8.52 -12.11 -3.99
N ASP A 54 -8.83 -10.81 -4.03
CA ASP A 54 -7.82 -9.76 -3.94
C ASP A 54 -7.52 -9.35 -2.49
N ILE A 55 -6.26 -8.97 -2.25
CA ILE A 55 -5.79 -8.50 -0.95
C ILE A 55 -5.78 -6.98 -0.97
N TRP A 56 -6.48 -6.37 -0.02
CA TRP A 56 -6.59 -4.93 0.09
C TRP A 56 -5.64 -4.40 1.16
N TYR A 57 -5.13 -3.20 0.92
CA TYR A 57 -4.28 -2.49 1.86
C TYR A 57 -4.73 -1.05 2.05
N THR A 58 -4.37 -0.47 3.19
CA THR A 58 -4.46 0.97 3.44
C THR A 58 -3.10 1.52 3.83
N ILE A 59 -2.79 2.76 3.45
CA ILE A 59 -1.52 3.39 3.80
C ILE A 59 -1.59 3.86 5.26
N ILE A 60 -0.66 3.35 6.08
CA ILE A 60 -0.55 3.73 7.49
C ILE A 60 0.62 4.67 7.75
N ASP A 61 1.66 4.62 6.91
CA ASP A 61 2.81 5.50 7.06
C ASP A 61 3.54 5.74 5.72
N TYR A 62 4.34 6.79 5.68
CA TYR A 62 5.09 7.24 4.53
C TYR A 62 6.39 7.93 4.96
N TYR A 63 7.49 7.59 4.28
CA TYR A 63 8.75 8.31 4.42
C TYR A 63 9.50 8.39 3.09
N GLU A 64 10.28 9.45 2.91
CA GLU A 64 11.16 9.63 1.76
C GLU A 64 12.59 9.25 2.11
N VAL A 65 13.25 8.57 1.18
CA VAL A 65 14.69 8.31 1.29
C VAL A 65 15.43 9.49 0.64
N LEU A 66 15.95 10.39 1.48
CA LEU A 66 16.86 11.45 1.06
C LEU A 66 18.19 10.78 0.69
N LYS A 67 18.53 10.82 -0.60
CA LYS A 67 19.87 10.49 -1.09
C LYS A 67 20.77 11.71 -1.01
#